data_AF-A0A926WFB4-F1
#
_entry.id   AF-A0A926WFB4-F1
#
_cell.length_a   1.000
_cell.length_b   1.000
_cell.length_c   1.000
_cell.angle_alpha   90.00
_cell.angle_beta   90.00
_cell.angle_gamma   90.00
#
_symmetry.space_group_name_H-M   'P 1'
#
loop_
_entity.id
_entity.type
_entity.pdbx_description
1 polymer ?
#
loop_
_entity_poly.entity_id
_entity_poly.type
_entity_poly.pdbx_seq_one_letter_code
_entity_poly.pdbx_strand_id
1 'polypeptide(L)'
;MSKQLPSSSDLTKLPTEAEREEQLMQDVLLLLENLIYREEATVKLILNCLYDAGATNLINQRFQSRTLKRSLKLISKISKPAFRIIAWQWFKKNCPKLITDWLQSQIEFKRIETPKLEIVVENQDTNLNFFSQEQYRIYEVKQLRSQVKLLTSMLVGVVTVLTGSFIGAGYLLERSHLQVVEELQTQVKTLEASVNKP
;
A
#
# COMPACT_ATOMS: atom_id res chain seq x y z
N MET A 1 52.45 37.32 -43.72
CA MET A 1 51.12 36.85 -43.27
C MET A 1 51.29 35.52 -42.56
N SER A 2 51.45 35.55 -41.24
CA SER A 2 51.62 34.35 -40.42
C SER A 2 50.27 33.68 -40.24
N LYS A 3 50.10 32.49 -40.82
CA LYS A 3 48.90 31.67 -40.64
C LYS A 3 48.86 31.18 -39.20
N GLN A 4 47.88 31.66 -38.45
CA GLN A 4 47.56 31.16 -37.11
C GLN A 4 46.99 29.74 -37.24
N LEU A 5 47.64 28.80 -36.56
CA LEU A 5 47.15 27.43 -36.36
C LEU A 5 45.90 27.49 -35.46
N PRO A 6 44.82 26.73 -35.74
CA PRO A 6 43.64 26.74 -34.90
C PRO A 6 43.99 26.27 -33.48
N SER A 7 43.59 27.11 -32.53
CA SER A 7 43.73 26.98 -31.09
C SER A 7 43.25 25.61 -30.59
N SER A 8 44.07 24.99 -29.73
CA SER A 8 43.82 23.75 -28.98
C SER A 8 42.61 23.78 -28.02
N SER A 9 41.76 24.81 -28.10
CA SER A 9 40.60 25.03 -27.22
C SER A 9 39.33 24.28 -27.63
N ASP A 10 39.32 23.61 -28.78
CA ASP A 10 38.13 22.88 -29.27
C ASP A 10 38.11 21.39 -28.88
N LEU A 11 39.18 20.87 -28.26
CA LEU A 11 39.26 19.46 -27.86
C LEU A 11 38.77 19.18 -26.42
N THR A 12 38.32 20.21 -25.70
CA THR A 12 38.05 20.14 -24.25
C THR A 12 36.57 20.02 -23.88
N LYS A 13 35.70 19.60 -24.82
CA LYS A 13 34.32 19.19 -24.53
C LYS A 13 34.18 17.68 -24.50
N LEU A 14 35.15 17.00 -23.89
CA LEU A 14 35.04 15.58 -23.64
C LEU A 14 34.14 15.45 -22.39
N PRO A 15 32.91 14.94 -22.52
CA PRO A 15 32.00 14.84 -21.38
C PRO A 15 32.70 14.04 -20.29
N THR A 16 32.64 14.59 -19.08
CA THR A 16 33.22 13.96 -17.90
C THR A 16 32.64 12.54 -17.80
N GLU A 17 33.42 11.55 -17.36
CA GLU A 17 32.93 10.16 -17.29
C GLU A 17 31.60 10.06 -16.52
N ALA A 18 31.42 10.89 -15.49
CA ALA A 18 30.17 11.04 -14.75
C ALA A 18 28.98 11.56 -15.60
N GLU A 19 29.19 12.51 -16.52
CA GLU A 19 28.12 13.03 -17.40
C GLU A 19 27.71 11.98 -18.43
N ARG A 20 28.65 11.15 -18.89
CA ARG A 20 28.35 10.01 -19.76
C ARG A 20 27.58 8.92 -19.01
N GLU A 21 27.97 8.63 -17.78
CA GLU A 21 27.24 7.68 -16.92
C GLU A 21 25.81 8.14 -16.65
N GLU A 22 25.58 9.42 -16.35
CA GLU A 22 24.23 9.97 -16.13
C GLU A 22 23.35 9.86 -17.38
N GLN A 23 23.90 10.16 -18.57
CA GLN A 23 23.19 10.00 -19.84
C GLN A 23 22.80 8.53 -20.09
N LEU A 24 23.72 7.59 -19.85
CA LEU A 24 23.45 6.17 -19.99
C LEU A 24 22.37 5.69 -19.02
N MET A 25 22.37 6.17 -17.77
CA MET A 25 21.34 5.83 -16.80
C MET A 25 19.97 6.39 -17.18
N GLN A 26 19.92 7.59 -17.74
CA GLN A 26 18.69 8.19 -18.28
C GLN A 26 18.15 7.38 -19.46
N ASP A 27 19.03 6.88 -20.34
CA ASP A 27 18.66 6.01 -21.45
C ASP A 27 18.11 4.66 -20.96
N VAL A 28 18.74 4.06 -19.93
CA VAL A 28 18.23 2.83 -19.29
C VAL A 28 16.83 3.03 -18.73
N LEU A 29 16.57 4.16 -18.07
CA LEU A 29 15.24 4.50 -17.57
C LEU A 29 14.22 4.57 -18.70
N LEU A 30 14.55 5.26 -19.80
CA LEU A 30 13.67 5.41 -20.95
C LEU A 30 13.39 4.08 -21.65
N LEU A 31 14.39 3.21 -21.78
CA LEU A 31 14.23 1.87 -22.33
C LEU A 31 13.30 1.03 -21.46
N LEU A 32 13.45 1.14 -20.14
CA LEU A 32 12.65 0.39 -19.19
C LEU A 32 11.19 0.87 -19.13
N GLU A 33 10.96 2.18 -19.20
CA GLU A 33 9.62 2.75 -19.35
C GLU A 33 8.94 2.26 -20.62
N ASN A 34 9.66 2.28 -21.74
CA ASN A 34 9.16 1.77 -23.02
C ASN A 34 8.84 0.28 -22.96
N LEU A 35 9.72 -0.51 -22.34
CA LEU A 35 9.51 -1.95 -22.15
C LEU A 35 8.24 -2.21 -21.33
N ILE A 36 8.10 -1.55 -20.18
CA ILE A 36 6.95 -1.72 -19.28
C ILE A 36 5.65 -1.28 -19.95
N TYR A 37 5.68 -0.22 -20.75
CA TYR A 37 4.51 0.27 -21.47
C TYR A 37 4.10 -0.65 -22.62
N ARG A 38 5.07 -1.15 -23.41
CA ARG A 38 4.81 -2.06 -24.53
C ARG A 38 4.37 -3.45 -24.05
N GLU A 39 4.98 -3.95 -22.99
CA GLU A 39 4.69 -5.26 -22.41
C GLU A 39 3.66 -5.20 -21.27
N GLU A 40 2.68 -4.29 -21.38
CA GLU A 40 1.64 -4.11 -20.36
C GLU A 40 0.91 -5.42 -20.01
N ALA A 41 0.60 -6.24 -21.01
CA ALA A 41 -0.08 -7.52 -20.81
C ALA A 41 0.76 -8.47 -19.96
N THR A 42 2.03 -8.62 -20.29
CA THR A 42 3.01 -9.45 -19.60
C THR A 42 3.20 -8.97 -18.15
N VAL A 43 3.39 -7.67 -17.95
CA VAL A 43 3.53 -7.08 -16.61
C VAL A 43 2.27 -7.31 -15.76
N LYS A 44 1.07 -7.11 -16.33
CA LYS A 44 -0.18 -7.38 -15.63
C LYS A 44 -0.33 -8.86 -15.25
N LEU A 45 0.18 -9.78 -16.07
CA LEU A 45 0.21 -11.21 -15.73
C LEU A 45 1.17 -11.49 -14.58
N ILE A 46 2.39 -10.93 -14.61
CA ILE A 46 3.35 -11.03 -13.51
C ILE A 46 2.73 -10.53 -12.19
N LEU A 47 2.09 -9.36 -12.22
CA LEU A 47 1.41 -8.80 -11.04
C LEU A 47 0.27 -9.69 -10.54
N ASN A 48 -0.49 -10.31 -11.45
CA ASN A 48 -1.55 -11.26 -11.08
C ASN A 48 -0.98 -12.52 -10.42
N CYS A 49 0.09 -13.10 -10.97
CA CYS A 49 0.76 -14.26 -10.40
C CYS A 49 1.34 -13.93 -9.02
N LEU A 50 1.97 -12.77 -8.88
CA LEU A 50 2.53 -12.30 -7.61
C LEU A 50 1.43 -12.11 -6.56
N TYR A 51 0.28 -11.57 -6.95
CA TYR A 51 -0.87 -11.43 -6.08
C TYR A 51 -1.41 -12.78 -5.60
N ASP A 52 -1.60 -13.73 -6.52
CA ASP A 52 -2.17 -15.04 -6.19
C ASP A 52 -1.24 -15.83 -5.25
N ALA A 53 0.07 -15.83 -5.54
CA ALA A 53 1.09 -16.48 -4.71
C ALA A 53 1.23 -15.76 -3.36
N GLY A 54 1.35 -14.43 -3.37
CA GLY A 54 1.54 -13.61 -2.17
C GLY A 54 0.36 -13.67 -1.22
N ALA A 55 -0.86 -13.48 -1.72
CA ALA A 55 -2.07 -13.54 -0.91
C ALA A 55 -2.26 -14.93 -0.30
N THR A 56 -2.06 -16.00 -1.08
CA THR A 56 -2.22 -17.37 -0.58
C THR A 56 -1.18 -17.71 0.47
N ASN A 57 0.08 -17.33 0.26
CA ASN A 57 1.16 -17.58 1.20
C ASN A 57 0.95 -16.80 2.51
N LEU A 58 0.64 -15.50 2.41
CA LEU A 58 0.39 -14.65 3.56
C LEU A 58 -0.79 -15.16 4.40
N ILE A 59 -1.90 -15.54 3.76
CA ILE A 59 -3.09 -16.05 4.45
C ILE A 59 -2.77 -17.37 5.16
N ASN A 60 -2.01 -18.25 4.52
CA ASN A 60 -1.66 -19.55 5.11
C ASN A 60 -0.69 -19.42 6.28
N GLN A 61 0.26 -18.47 6.23
CA GLN A 61 1.27 -18.26 7.26
C GLN A 61 0.74 -17.47 8.47
N ARG A 62 -0.04 -16.40 8.25
CA ARG A 62 -0.47 -15.49 9.32
C ARG A 62 -1.72 -15.94 10.07
N PHE A 63 -2.61 -16.69 9.45
CA PHE A 63 -3.91 -17.04 10.05
C PHE A 63 -4.02 -18.53 10.26
N GLN A 64 -4.16 -19.00 11.49
CA GLN A 64 -4.30 -20.44 11.77
C GLN A 64 -5.77 -20.91 11.73
N SER A 65 -6.72 -20.03 11.99
CA SER A 65 -8.14 -20.37 12.07
C SER A 65 -8.78 -20.62 10.70
N ARG A 66 -9.58 -21.69 10.61
CA ARG A 66 -10.19 -22.16 9.37
C ARG A 66 -11.21 -21.17 8.78
N THR A 67 -11.92 -20.44 9.63
CA THR A 67 -12.92 -19.43 9.23
C THR A 67 -12.25 -18.18 8.68
N LEU A 68 -11.19 -17.66 9.33
CA LEU A 68 -10.44 -16.50 8.84
C LEU A 68 -9.70 -16.81 7.54
N LYS A 69 -9.10 -18.01 7.40
CA LYS A 69 -8.51 -18.45 6.13
C LYS A 69 -9.52 -18.41 4.98
N ARG A 70 -10.77 -18.83 5.23
CA ARG A 70 -11.83 -18.84 4.21
C ARG A 70 -12.27 -17.42 3.85
N SER A 71 -12.54 -16.56 4.84
CA SER A 71 -12.94 -15.17 4.56
C SER A 71 -11.85 -14.41 3.81
N LEU A 72 -10.59 -14.53 4.24
CA LEU A 72 -9.46 -13.87 3.57
C LEU A 72 -9.22 -14.37 2.14
N LYS A 73 -9.42 -15.67 1.88
CA LYS A 73 -9.36 -16.20 0.51
C LYS A 73 -10.48 -15.68 -0.38
N LEU A 74 -11.66 -15.37 0.16
CA LEU A 74 -12.73 -14.73 -0.59
C LEU A 74 -12.40 -13.26 -0.84
N ILE A 75 -11.91 -12.56 0.18
CA ILE A 75 -11.49 -11.17 0.09
C ILE A 75 -10.38 -11.02 -0.95
N SER A 76 -9.42 -11.94 -1.00
CA SER A 76 -8.35 -11.89 -2.01
C SER A 76 -8.88 -12.05 -3.43
N LYS A 77 -9.83 -12.96 -3.65
CA LYS A 77 -10.48 -13.12 -4.96
C LYS A 77 -11.29 -11.88 -5.37
N ILE A 78 -12.03 -11.29 -4.43
CA ILE A 78 -12.89 -10.12 -4.70
C ILE A 78 -12.06 -8.85 -4.90
N SER A 79 -10.95 -8.69 -4.18
CA SER A 79 -10.08 -7.51 -4.30
C SER A 79 -9.09 -7.58 -5.47
N LYS A 80 -8.98 -8.73 -6.15
CA LYS A 80 -8.09 -8.93 -7.31
C LYS A 80 -8.23 -7.89 -8.43
N PRO A 81 -9.43 -7.52 -8.95
CA PRO A 81 -9.55 -6.52 -10.00
C PRO A 81 -9.12 -5.12 -9.55
N ALA A 82 -9.41 -4.75 -8.30
CA ALA A 82 -8.98 -3.47 -7.73
C ALA A 82 -7.46 -3.43 -7.57
N PHE A 83 -6.86 -4.50 -7.03
CA PHE A 83 -5.42 -4.66 -6.96
C PHE A 83 -4.77 -4.54 -8.33
N ARG A 84 -5.32 -5.18 -9.37
CA ARG A 84 -4.78 -5.11 -10.73
C ARG A 84 -4.65 -3.68 -11.25
N ILE A 85 -5.67 -2.84 -11.03
CA ILE A 85 -5.65 -1.43 -11.46
C ILE A 85 -4.62 -0.64 -10.66
N ILE A 86 -4.64 -0.78 -9.33
CA ILE A 86 -3.76 -0.04 -8.42
C ILE A 86 -2.30 -0.45 -8.65
N ALA A 87 -2.02 -1.75 -8.69
CA ALA A 87 -0.70 -2.30 -8.92
C ALA A 87 -0.15 -1.88 -10.29
N TRP A 88 -0.99 -1.86 -11.33
CA TRP A 88 -0.57 -1.36 -12.65
C TRP A 88 -0.17 0.12 -12.60
N GLN A 89 -1.01 0.98 -12.02
CA GLN A 89 -0.70 2.40 -11.92
C GLN A 89 0.54 2.66 -11.08
N TRP A 90 0.72 1.92 -9.99
CA TRP A 90 1.90 2.02 -9.14
C TRP A 90 3.16 1.53 -9.88
N PHE A 91 3.07 0.39 -10.55
CA PHE A 91 4.18 -0.23 -11.27
C PHE A 91 4.67 0.68 -12.40
N LYS A 92 3.75 1.22 -13.22
CA LYS A 92 4.11 2.16 -14.29
C LYS A 92 4.83 3.42 -13.77
N LYS A 93 4.44 3.94 -12.61
CA LYS A 93 5.00 5.18 -12.05
C LYS A 93 6.32 4.99 -11.30
N ASN A 94 6.50 3.84 -10.65
CA ASN A 94 7.60 3.67 -9.68
C ASN A 94 8.61 2.60 -10.12
N CYS A 95 8.16 1.54 -10.79
CA CYS A 95 9.03 0.40 -11.11
C CYS A 95 10.19 0.75 -12.06
N PRO A 96 10.00 1.55 -13.14
CA PRO A 96 11.12 1.93 -14.00
C PRO A 96 12.23 2.62 -13.21
N LYS A 97 11.85 3.57 -12.35
CA LYS A 97 12.79 4.28 -11.49
C LYS A 97 13.46 3.35 -10.48
N LEU A 98 12.68 2.53 -9.76
CA LEU A 98 13.22 1.61 -8.76
C LEU A 98 14.24 0.62 -9.33
N ILE A 99 13.98 0.09 -10.53
CA ILE A 99 14.93 -0.81 -11.20
C ILE A 99 16.16 -0.04 -11.66
N THR A 100 15.98 1.17 -12.21
CA THR A 100 17.10 2.01 -12.65
C THR A 100 18.00 2.39 -11.47
N ASP A 101 17.43 2.84 -10.35
CA ASP A 101 18.14 3.16 -9.11
C ASP A 101 18.83 1.91 -8.53
N TRP A 102 18.18 0.75 -8.57
CA TRP A 102 18.78 -0.51 -8.14
C TRP A 102 19.97 -0.92 -9.03
N LEU A 103 19.83 -0.82 -10.35
CA LEU A 103 20.92 -1.08 -11.30
C LEU A 103 22.07 -0.11 -11.09
N GLN A 104 21.78 1.17 -10.89
CA GLN A 104 22.78 2.19 -10.57
C GLN A 104 23.55 1.81 -9.30
N SER A 105 22.86 1.38 -8.24
CA SER A 105 23.48 0.92 -6.99
C SER A 105 24.36 -0.33 -7.16
N GLN A 106 24.18 -1.13 -8.21
CA GLN A 106 25.07 -2.28 -8.50
C GLN A 106 26.31 -1.87 -9.29
N ILE A 107 26.22 -0.80 -10.08
CA ILE A 107 27.30 -0.32 -10.97
C ILE A 107 28.15 0.74 -10.27
N GLU A 108 27.57 1.45 -9.30
CA GLU A 108 28.30 2.31 -8.37
C GLU A 108 29.14 1.42 -7.45
N PHE A 109 30.25 0.90 -7.99
CA PHE A 109 31.29 0.27 -7.20
C PHE A 109 31.64 1.28 -6.13
N LYS A 110 31.32 0.95 -4.87
CA LYS A 110 31.78 1.66 -3.69
C LYS A 110 33.26 1.92 -3.93
N ARG A 111 33.64 3.15 -4.27
CA ARG A 111 35.05 3.53 -4.35
C ARG A 111 35.51 3.41 -2.91
N ILE A 112 36.00 2.23 -2.55
CA ILE A 112 36.70 2.02 -1.30
C ILE A 112 37.95 2.88 -1.49
N GLU A 113 37.90 4.10 -0.98
CA GLU A 113 39.10 4.86 -0.70
C GLU A 113 39.88 4.02 0.32
N THR A 114 40.73 3.13 -0.19
CA THR A 114 41.73 2.48 0.65
C THR A 114 42.73 3.54 1.06
N PRO A 115 42.92 3.72 2.37
CA PRO A 115 44.26 3.58 2.87
C PRO A 115 44.33 2.41 3.85
N LYS A 116 45.13 1.43 3.44
CA LYS A 116 45.78 0.37 4.22
C LYS A 116 44.98 -0.93 4.46
N LEU A 117 45.51 -1.96 3.80
CA LEU A 117 45.28 -3.39 3.98
C LEU A 117 45.21 -3.82 5.44
N GLU A 118 44.13 -4.49 5.82
CA GLU A 118 44.18 -5.69 6.66
C GLU A 118 43.05 -6.64 6.23
N ILE A 119 43.45 -7.84 5.82
CA ILE A 119 42.59 -8.89 5.31
C ILE A 119 41.82 -9.47 6.50
N VAL A 120 40.50 -9.31 6.54
CA VAL A 120 39.60 -10.22 7.28
C VAL A 120 38.43 -10.56 6.37
N VAL A 121 38.36 -11.85 6.09
CA VAL A 121 37.37 -12.55 5.28
C VAL A 121 36.00 -12.50 5.94
N GLU A 122 34.97 -12.27 5.11
CA GLU A 122 33.60 -12.80 5.22
C GLU A 122 32.67 -12.28 6.33
N ASN A 123 31.72 -11.44 5.91
CA ASN A 123 30.29 -11.65 6.19
C ASN A 123 29.45 -10.76 5.26
N GLN A 124 28.99 -11.31 4.15
CA GLN A 124 28.14 -10.62 3.15
C GLN A 124 26.64 -10.83 3.42
N ASP A 125 26.23 -11.07 4.67
CA ASP A 125 24.83 -11.31 5.04
C ASP A 125 24.20 -10.22 5.93
N THR A 126 24.99 -9.25 6.39
CA THR A 126 24.52 -8.21 7.33
C THR A 126 24.12 -6.89 6.67
N ASN A 127 24.65 -6.55 5.49
CA ASN A 127 24.39 -5.24 4.87
C ASN A 127 23.02 -5.14 4.18
N LEU A 128 22.53 -6.24 3.58
CA LEU A 128 21.17 -6.34 3.02
C LEU A 128 20.08 -6.29 4.09
N ASN A 129 20.34 -6.85 5.28
CA ASN A 129 19.43 -6.77 6.42
C ASN A 129 19.39 -5.37 7.05
N PHE A 130 20.50 -4.63 7.08
CA PHE A 130 20.53 -3.30 7.69
C PHE A 130 19.82 -2.24 6.83
N PHE A 131 20.00 -2.27 5.51
CA PHE A 131 19.33 -1.34 4.58
C PHE A 131 17.82 -1.63 4.46
N SER A 132 17.44 -2.91 4.49
CA SER A 132 16.03 -3.31 4.52
C SER A 132 15.36 -3.01 5.86
N GLN A 133 16.07 -3.10 6.99
CA GLN A 133 15.53 -2.80 8.31
C GLN A 133 15.32 -1.28 8.54
N GLU A 134 16.23 -0.42 8.07
CA GLU A 134 16.05 1.05 8.10
C GLU A 134 14.91 1.49 7.16
N GLN A 135 14.82 0.93 5.95
CA GLN A 135 13.67 1.17 5.08
C GLN A 135 12.37 0.66 5.72
N TYR A 136 12.35 -0.55 6.28
CA TYR A 136 11.19 -1.14 6.95
C TYR A 136 10.74 -0.31 8.17
N ARG A 137 11.68 0.22 8.96
CA ARG A 137 11.41 1.15 10.07
C ARG A 137 10.85 2.49 9.57
N ILE A 138 11.42 3.09 8.53
CA ILE A 138 10.97 4.37 7.95
C ILE A 138 9.58 4.24 7.28
N TYR A 139 9.30 3.10 6.65
CA TYR A 139 7.96 2.76 6.15
C TYR A 139 6.98 2.50 7.29
N GLU A 140 7.40 1.88 8.41
CA GLU A 140 6.55 1.72 9.58
C GLU A 140 6.17 3.07 10.21
N VAL A 141 7.10 3.98 10.51
CA VAL A 141 6.74 5.22 11.25
C VAL A 141 5.91 6.23 10.44
N LYS A 142 6.08 6.28 9.10
CA LYS A 142 5.35 7.23 8.25
C LYS A 142 4.01 6.67 7.77
N GLN A 143 3.90 5.34 7.60
CA GLN A 143 2.67 4.67 7.19
C GLN A 143 1.72 4.42 8.37
N LEU A 144 2.23 4.29 9.61
CA LEU A 144 1.43 4.13 10.84
C LEU A 144 0.62 5.40 11.22
N ARG A 145 1.00 6.60 10.78
CA ARG A 145 0.27 7.84 11.15
C ARG A 145 -0.77 8.31 10.13
N SER A 146 -0.66 7.90 8.87
CA SER A 146 -1.57 8.39 7.81
C SER A 146 -2.72 7.41 7.52
N GLN A 147 -2.46 6.10 7.54
CA GLN A 147 -3.48 5.09 7.23
C GLN A 147 -4.46 4.83 8.38
N VAL A 148 -4.03 5.00 9.63
CA VAL A 148 -4.94 4.86 10.79
C VAL A 148 -5.93 6.03 10.82
N LYS A 149 -5.58 7.22 10.31
CA LYS A 149 -6.46 8.41 10.41
C LYS A 149 -7.66 8.36 9.46
N LEU A 150 -7.48 7.83 8.24
CA LEU A 150 -8.57 7.69 7.27
C LEU A 150 -9.46 6.47 7.52
N LEU A 151 -8.86 5.32 7.89
CA LEU A 151 -9.63 4.11 8.22
C LEU A 151 -10.37 4.24 9.56
N THR A 152 -9.77 4.88 10.57
CA THR A 152 -10.46 5.15 11.85
C THR A 152 -11.56 6.19 11.67
N SER A 153 -11.41 7.17 10.78
CA SER A 153 -12.47 8.14 10.45
C SER A 153 -13.69 7.47 9.81
N MET A 154 -13.49 6.60 8.81
CA MET A 154 -14.60 5.87 8.18
C MET A 154 -15.25 4.88 9.15
N LEU A 155 -14.47 4.19 9.99
CA LEU A 155 -14.99 3.27 10.99
C LEU A 155 -15.81 4.00 12.07
N VAL A 156 -15.32 5.13 12.58
CA VAL A 156 -16.06 5.97 13.52
C VAL A 156 -17.35 6.51 12.90
N GLY A 157 -17.32 6.91 11.62
CA GLY A 157 -18.50 7.37 10.87
C GLY A 157 -19.57 6.28 10.68
N VAL A 158 -19.18 5.04 10.37
CA VAL A 158 -20.14 3.92 10.24
C VAL A 158 -20.68 3.51 11.60
N VAL A 159 -19.84 3.48 12.64
CA VAL A 159 -20.29 3.14 14.00
C VAL A 159 -21.28 4.17 14.52
N THR A 160 -21.07 5.48 14.33
CA THR A 160 -22.02 6.52 14.78
C THR A 160 -23.34 6.49 14.01
N VAL A 161 -23.33 6.23 12.71
CA VAL A 161 -24.58 6.06 11.94
C VAL A 161 -25.36 4.84 12.43
N LEU A 162 -24.68 3.72 12.71
CA LEU A 162 -25.33 2.52 13.21
C LEU A 162 -25.80 2.66 14.67
N THR A 163 -25.02 3.26 15.57
CA THR A 163 -25.48 3.50 16.96
C THR A 163 -26.60 4.52 17.03
N GLY A 164 -26.55 5.59 16.21
CA GLY A 164 -27.66 6.55 16.10
C GLY A 164 -28.94 5.91 15.58
N SER A 165 -28.83 4.99 14.61
CA SER A 165 -29.97 4.25 14.07
C SER A 165 -30.56 3.26 15.08
N PHE A 166 -29.73 2.56 15.88
CA PHE A 166 -30.20 1.65 16.93
C PHE A 166 -30.81 2.38 18.14
N ILE A 167 -30.25 3.49 18.59
CA ILE A 167 -30.80 4.28 19.71
C ILE A 167 -32.13 4.94 19.33
N GLY A 168 -32.25 5.43 18.08
CA GLY A 168 -33.52 5.98 17.57
C GLY A 168 -34.62 4.93 17.43
N ALA A 169 -34.28 3.73 16.95
CA ALA A 169 -35.23 2.62 16.85
C ALA A 169 -35.68 2.11 18.25
N GLY A 170 -34.76 2.05 19.22
CA GLY A 170 -35.09 1.69 20.60
C GLY A 170 -36.04 2.68 21.28
N TYR A 171 -35.80 3.98 21.11
CA TYR A 171 -36.65 5.03 21.69
C TYR A 171 -38.06 5.07 21.08
N LEU A 172 -38.18 4.78 19.77
CA LEU A 172 -39.49 4.66 19.11
C LEU A 172 -40.25 3.40 19.56
N LEU A 173 -39.54 2.30 19.80
CA LEU A 173 -40.14 1.06 20.27
C LEU A 173 -40.65 1.19 21.71
N GLU A 174 -39.89 1.83 22.60
CA GLU A 174 -40.28 2.07 23.99
C GLU A 174 -41.51 2.99 24.11
N ARG A 175 -41.59 4.02 23.25
CA ARG A 175 -42.78 4.89 23.18
C ARG A 175 -44.03 4.15 22.70
N SER A 176 -43.89 3.23 21.74
CA SER A 176 -45.01 2.40 21.29
C SER A 176 -45.51 1.45 22.37
N HIS A 177 -44.60 0.87 23.17
CA HIS A 177 -44.95 0.01 24.29
C HIS A 177 -45.71 0.76 25.39
N LEU A 178 -45.29 1.97 25.74
CA LEU A 178 -45.99 2.78 26.74
C LEU A 178 -47.41 3.13 26.29
N GLN A 179 -47.61 3.47 25.02
CA GLN A 179 -48.92 3.79 24.49
C GLN A 179 -49.86 2.57 24.47
N VAL A 180 -49.34 1.39 24.10
CA VAL A 180 -50.12 0.14 24.11
C VAL A 180 -50.50 -0.28 25.52
N VAL A 181 -49.61 -0.09 26.50
CA VAL A 181 -49.90 -0.40 27.91
C VAL A 181 -50.96 0.56 28.47
N GLU A 182 -50.87 1.85 28.16
CA GLU A 182 -51.87 2.84 28.59
C GLU A 182 -53.25 2.55 27.98
N GLU A 183 -53.31 2.16 26.71
CA GLU A 183 -54.55 1.76 26.05
C GLU A 183 -55.15 0.49 26.66
N LEU A 184 -54.32 -0.53 26.94
CA LEU A 184 -54.80 -1.74 27.62
C LEU A 184 -55.30 -1.44 29.03
N GLN A 185 -54.61 -0.57 29.77
CA GLN A 185 -54.99 -0.22 31.14
C GLN A 185 -56.31 0.56 31.19
N THR A 186 -56.54 1.45 30.22
CA THR A 186 -57.82 2.16 30.09
C THR A 186 -58.95 1.21 29.71
N GLN A 187 -58.73 0.29 28.77
CA GLN A 187 -59.73 -0.73 28.41
C GLN A 187 -60.09 -1.63 29.59
N VAL A 188 -59.11 -2.13 30.34
CA VAL A 188 -59.35 -2.94 31.55
C VAL A 188 -60.16 -2.14 32.58
N LYS A 189 -59.81 -0.89 32.84
CA LYS A 189 -60.54 -0.04 33.80
C LYS A 189 -61.97 0.26 33.38
N THR A 190 -62.21 0.42 32.07
CA THR A 190 -63.59 0.57 31.54
C THR A 190 -64.39 -0.71 31.66
N LEU A 191 -63.75 -1.87 31.44
CA LEU A 191 -64.39 -3.17 31.56
C LEU A 191 -64.74 -3.45 33.03
N GLU A 192 -63.82 -3.20 33.95
CA GLU A 192 -64.07 -3.31 35.40
C GLU A 192 -65.17 -2.36 35.87
N ALA A 193 -65.20 -1.11 35.40
CA ALA A 193 -66.28 -0.17 35.72
C ALA A 193 -67.65 -0.59 35.14
N SER A 194 -67.66 -1.31 34.02
CA SER A 194 -68.88 -1.87 33.43
C SER A 194 -69.37 -3.13 34.15
N VAL A 195 -68.45 -3.95 34.68
CA VAL A 195 -68.74 -5.16 35.46
C VAL A 195 -69.15 -4.84 36.90
N ASN A 196 -68.60 -3.76 37.47
CA ASN A 196 -68.87 -3.34 38.84
C ASN A 196 -70.02 -2.33 38.95
N LYS A 197 -70.85 -2.22 37.91
CA LYS A 197 -72.06 -1.41 37.91
C LYS A 197 -73.22 -2.29 38.46
N PRO A 198 -73.80 -1.93 39.62
CA PRO A 198 -74.80 -2.76 40.31
C PRO A 198 -76.12 -2.86 39.55
#